data_AF-A0A9D8RB76-F1
#
_entry.id   AF-A0A9D8RB76-F1
#
_cell.length_a   1.000
_cell.length_b   1.000
_cell.length_c   1.000
_cell.angle_alpha   90.00
_cell.angle_beta   90.00
_cell.angle_gamma   90.00
#
_symmetry.space_group_name_H-M   'P 1'
#
loop_
_entity.id
_entity.type
_entity.pdbx_description
1 polymer ?
#
loop_
_entity_poly.entity_id
_entity_poly.type
_entity_poly.pdbx_seq_one_letter_code
_entity_poly.pdbx_strand_id
1 'polypeptide(L)'
;DASLMPTITNTNSTVILGYVNENTFAKESTFSEYATGVIFQCRYAPVAHYYTAYDSESDVLTSGTYTLGNTFYMAEPNTPDIDETQCLYFENQEDAEAYAEKHFCKVVTYTNGICYYVTYLRHSNNVEVIHDTMEFGIVRNNIYRMILKPTTGPGTPTIETREPEELKARFYVRKWYSVEHPIIYI
;
A
#
# COMPACT_ATOMS: atom_id res chain seq x y z
N ASP A 1 3.75 8.62 -17.49
CA ASP A 1 4.09 9.99 -17.05
C ASP A 1 3.48 10.19 -15.66
N ALA A 2 4.30 10.09 -14.62
CA ALA A 2 3.84 10.21 -13.22
C ALA A 2 3.55 11.66 -12.81
N SER A 3 3.85 12.65 -13.67
CA SER A 3 3.65 14.08 -13.39
C SER A 3 2.18 14.54 -13.43
N LEU A 4 1.27 13.68 -13.92
CA LEU A 4 -0.18 13.93 -13.99
C LEU A 4 -0.98 13.24 -12.87
N MET A 5 -0.32 12.52 -11.96
CA MET A 5 -1.02 11.84 -10.87
C MET A 5 -1.40 12.86 -9.79
N PRO A 6 -2.69 12.93 -9.39
CA PRO A 6 -3.12 13.87 -8.38
C PRO A 6 -2.41 13.59 -7.06
N THR A 7 -1.69 14.59 -6.54
CA THR A 7 -1.10 14.50 -5.20
C THR A 7 -2.22 14.70 -4.18
N ILE A 8 -2.60 13.64 -3.50
CA ILE A 8 -3.61 13.69 -2.45
C ILE A 8 -2.91 14.10 -1.15
N THR A 9 -3.07 15.36 -0.76
CA THR A 9 -2.76 15.81 0.60
C THR A 9 -3.97 15.55 1.49
N ASN A 10 -3.73 15.31 2.78
CA ASN A 10 -4.72 14.82 3.74
C ASN A 10 -5.97 15.73 3.82
N THR A 11 -6.96 15.47 2.97
CA THR A 11 -8.23 16.18 2.96
C THR A 11 -9.31 15.31 3.57
N ASN A 12 -10.16 15.88 4.42
CA ASN A 12 -11.44 15.24 4.83
C ASN A 12 -12.44 15.10 3.66
N SER A 13 -12.00 15.27 2.41
CA SER A 13 -12.82 15.21 1.20
C SER A 13 -12.54 13.95 0.37
N THR A 14 -13.57 13.48 -0.33
CA THR A 14 -13.46 12.38 -1.29
C THR A 14 -12.77 12.87 -2.56
N VAL A 15 -11.72 12.16 -2.99
CA VAL A 15 -11.04 12.41 -4.27
C VAL A 15 -11.55 11.43 -5.33
N ILE A 16 -11.81 11.92 -6.54
CA ILE A 16 -12.13 11.07 -7.70
C ILE A 16 -10.81 10.69 -8.35
N LEU A 17 -10.46 9.39 -8.29
CA LEU A 17 -9.23 8.88 -8.91
C LEU A 17 -9.35 8.75 -10.43
N GLY A 18 -10.55 8.41 -10.92
CA GLY A 18 -10.81 8.30 -12.34
C GLY A 18 -12.08 7.50 -12.63
N TYR A 19 -12.33 7.30 -13.93
CA TYR A 19 -13.37 6.43 -14.45
C TYR A 19 -12.70 5.22 -15.09
N VAL A 20 -13.18 4.03 -14.75
CA VAL A 20 -12.66 2.76 -15.26
C VAL A 20 -13.73 2.07 -16.08
N ASN A 21 -13.30 1.29 -17.07
CA ASN A 21 -14.19 0.43 -17.83
C ASN A 21 -14.69 -0.73 -16.96
N GLU A 22 -15.77 -1.36 -17.41
CA GLU A 22 -16.24 -2.62 -16.86
C GLU A 22 -15.15 -3.70 -16.98
N ASN A 23 -14.95 -4.45 -15.91
CA ASN A 23 -14.02 -5.57 -15.83
C ASN A 23 -14.66 -6.70 -15.02
N THR A 24 -15.12 -7.74 -15.71
CA THR A 24 -15.78 -8.90 -15.10
C THR A 24 -15.20 -10.18 -15.67
N PHE A 25 -15.07 -11.21 -14.85
CA PHE A 25 -14.56 -12.52 -15.23
C PHE A 25 -15.45 -13.62 -14.68
N ALA A 26 -15.32 -14.82 -15.25
CA ALA A 26 -15.99 -16.01 -14.72
C ALA A 26 -15.54 -16.28 -13.28
N LYS A 27 -16.42 -16.90 -12.47
CA LYS A 27 -16.14 -17.24 -11.08
C LYS A 27 -14.83 -18.01 -10.91
N GLU A 28 -14.57 -18.95 -11.82
CA GLU A 28 -13.37 -19.79 -11.83
C GLU A 28 -12.07 -19.02 -12.17
N SER A 29 -12.18 -17.73 -12.52
CA SER A 29 -11.07 -16.86 -12.92
C SER A 29 -10.96 -15.62 -12.03
N THR A 30 -11.47 -15.71 -10.79
CA THR A 30 -11.52 -14.62 -9.80
C THR A 30 -10.17 -14.37 -9.11
N PHE A 31 -9.11 -14.25 -9.90
CA PHE A 31 -7.77 -13.92 -9.41
C PHE A 31 -7.57 -12.40 -9.34
N SER A 32 -6.93 -11.92 -8.28
CA SER A 32 -6.59 -10.50 -8.10
C SER A 32 -5.72 -9.96 -9.23
N GLU A 33 -4.93 -10.81 -9.88
CA GLU A 33 -4.06 -10.44 -11.01
C GLU A 33 -4.81 -9.87 -12.21
N TYR A 34 -6.07 -10.28 -12.42
CA TYR A 34 -6.94 -9.77 -13.49
C TYR A 34 -7.90 -8.67 -13.00
N ALA A 35 -7.91 -8.39 -11.70
CA ALA A 35 -8.79 -7.41 -11.10
C ALA A 35 -8.31 -5.98 -11.36
N THR A 36 -9.23 -5.03 -11.24
CA THR A 36 -8.89 -3.60 -11.34
C THR A 36 -8.22 -3.14 -10.04
N GLY A 37 -6.91 -2.97 -10.10
CA GLY A 37 -6.08 -2.49 -8.99
C GLY A 37 -6.00 -0.96 -8.90
N VAL A 38 -5.75 -0.48 -7.69
CA VAL A 38 -5.34 0.89 -7.35
C VAL A 38 -3.97 0.80 -6.68
N ILE A 39 -3.03 1.62 -7.14
CA ILE A 39 -1.67 1.68 -6.60
C ILE A 39 -1.45 3.05 -5.98
N PHE A 40 -1.08 3.07 -4.70
CA PHE A 40 -0.64 4.27 -4.00
C PHE A 40 0.87 4.27 -3.92
N GLN A 41 1.50 5.28 -4.53
CA GLN A 41 2.90 5.58 -4.30
C GLN A 41 2.99 6.60 -3.16
N CYS A 42 3.74 6.26 -2.12
CA CYS A 42 3.94 7.07 -0.94
C CYS A 42 5.43 7.31 -0.68
N ARG A 43 5.75 8.29 0.17
CA ARG A 43 7.06 8.40 0.81
C ARG A 43 6.90 8.09 2.28
N TYR A 44 7.49 6.99 2.72
CA TYR A 44 7.52 6.61 4.12
C TYR A 44 8.62 7.38 4.87
N ALA A 45 8.32 7.74 6.11
CA ALA A 45 9.25 8.38 7.02
C ALA A 45 9.26 7.61 8.35
N PRO A 46 10.29 6.78 8.59
CA PRO A 46 10.45 6.10 9.87
C PRO A 46 10.55 7.12 11.00
N VAL A 47 9.61 7.10 11.94
CA VAL A 47 9.61 7.98 13.12
C VAL A 47 10.26 7.31 14.32
N ALA A 48 10.21 5.98 14.38
CA ALA A 48 10.78 5.16 15.44
C ALA A 48 11.75 4.12 14.86
N HIS A 49 12.60 3.54 15.72
CA HIS A 49 13.51 2.45 15.37
C HIS A 49 14.45 2.76 14.19
N TYR A 50 14.84 4.04 14.06
CA TYR A 50 15.79 4.51 13.05
C TYR A 50 17.19 4.68 13.64
N TYR A 51 18.19 4.07 13.00
CA TYR A 51 19.56 4.01 13.47
C TYR A 51 20.55 4.47 12.40
N THR A 52 21.57 5.20 12.83
CA THR A 52 22.59 5.79 11.95
C THR A 52 23.91 5.01 11.96
N ALA A 53 24.06 4.08 12.90
CA ALA A 53 25.21 3.19 12.99
C ALA A 53 24.87 1.91 13.77
N TYR A 54 25.55 0.81 13.42
CA TYR A 54 25.53 -0.46 14.14
C TYR A 54 26.95 -0.95 14.42
N ASP A 55 27.28 -1.16 15.71
CA ASP A 55 28.52 -1.80 16.12
C ASP A 55 28.31 -3.32 16.22
N SER A 56 28.86 -4.06 15.26
CA SER A 56 28.73 -5.52 15.18
C SER A 56 29.53 -6.27 16.25
N GLU A 57 30.60 -5.67 16.79
CA GLU A 57 31.40 -6.26 17.87
C GLU A 57 30.66 -6.18 19.20
N SER A 58 30.14 -5.01 19.53
CA SER A 58 29.45 -4.75 20.81
C SER A 58 27.94 -5.06 20.77
N ASP A 59 27.38 -5.30 19.59
CA ASP A 59 25.93 -5.42 19.35
C ASP A 59 25.12 -4.18 19.76
N VAL A 60 25.65 -2.98 19.46
CA VAL A 60 25.06 -1.71 19.89
C VAL A 60 24.54 -0.92 18.70
N LEU A 61 23.31 -0.41 18.85
CA LEU A 61 22.66 0.44 17.86
C LEU A 61 22.73 1.92 18.29
N THR A 62 23.06 2.81 17.34
CA THR A 62 23.05 4.26 17.56
C THR A 62 21.83 4.87 16.90
N SER A 63 20.88 5.38 17.71
CA SER A 63 19.65 6.00 17.19
C SER A 63 19.93 7.34 16.50
N GLY A 64 19.11 7.66 15.50
CA GLY A 64 19.10 8.99 14.89
C GLY A 64 17.71 9.42 14.44
N THR A 65 17.67 10.40 13.54
CA THR A 65 16.42 10.95 13.02
C THR A 65 16.45 10.92 11.50
N TYR A 66 15.44 10.28 10.91
CA TYR A 66 15.30 10.20 9.48
C TYR A 66 14.91 11.57 8.87
N THR A 67 15.53 11.92 7.75
CA THR A 67 15.15 13.08 6.93
C THR A 67 14.27 12.63 5.77
N LEU A 68 13.08 13.21 5.64
CA LEU A 68 12.10 12.83 4.61
C LEU A 68 12.71 12.89 3.20
N GLY A 69 12.65 11.75 2.50
CA GLY A 69 13.12 11.63 1.13
C GLY A 69 14.53 11.07 0.99
N ASN A 70 15.21 10.75 2.10
CA ASN A 70 16.44 9.98 2.06
C ASN A 70 16.16 8.50 1.78
N THR A 71 17.14 7.79 1.23
CA THR A 71 17.09 6.33 1.18
C THR A 71 17.28 5.77 2.59
N PHE A 72 16.56 4.70 2.92
CA PHE A 72 16.78 3.93 4.14
C PHE A 72 16.72 2.43 3.85
N TYR A 73 17.26 1.65 4.77
CA TYR A 73 17.33 0.20 4.68
C TYR A 73 16.58 -0.40 5.85
N MET A 74 15.60 -1.27 5.58
CA MET A 74 14.81 -1.93 6.60
C MET A 74 15.38 -3.33 6.84
N ALA A 75 15.71 -3.65 8.09
CA ALA A 75 15.99 -5.01 8.52
C ALA A 75 14.71 -5.63 9.08
N GLU A 76 14.17 -6.59 8.33
CA GLU A 76 12.95 -7.33 8.65
C GLU A 76 13.33 -8.69 9.29
N PRO A 77 12.86 -9.00 10.52
CA PRO A 77 13.13 -10.30 11.14
C PRO A 77 12.64 -11.45 10.27
N ASN A 78 13.44 -12.51 10.09
CA ASN A 78 13.02 -13.69 9.32
C ASN A 78 12.20 -14.65 10.19
N THR A 79 11.04 -14.19 10.67
CA THR A 79 10.10 -14.98 11.48
C THR A 79 8.76 -15.14 10.74
N PRO A 80 7.96 -16.17 11.04
CA PRO A 80 6.67 -16.37 10.38
C PRO A 80 5.61 -15.33 10.79
N ASP A 81 5.68 -14.80 12.00
CA ASP A 81 4.75 -13.79 12.54
C ASP A 81 5.51 -12.48 12.81
N ILE A 82 5.72 -11.68 11.76
CA ILE A 82 6.47 -10.41 11.86
C ILE A 82 5.50 -9.30 12.26
N ASP A 83 5.81 -8.61 13.35
CA ASP A 83 5.22 -7.31 13.65
C ASP A 83 6.16 -6.19 13.17
N GLU A 84 5.58 -5.13 12.62
CA GLU A 84 6.34 -3.95 12.17
C GLU A 84 7.14 -3.32 13.31
N THR A 85 6.68 -3.47 14.56
CA THR A 85 7.42 -3.01 15.75
C THR A 85 8.79 -3.69 15.91
N GLN A 86 9.02 -4.80 15.21
CA GLN A 86 10.27 -5.55 15.22
C GLN A 86 11.18 -5.18 14.03
N CYS A 87 10.66 -4.44 13.04
CA CYS A 87 11.45 -3.94 11.93
C CYS A 87 12.32 -2.75 12.37
N LEU A 88 13.60 -2.80 12.04
CA LEU A 88 14.54 -1.71 12.30
C LEU A 88 14.93 -1.02 11.00
N TYR A 89 15.16 0.28 11.07
CA TYR A 89 15.48 1.11 9.92
C TYR A 89 16.88 1.70 10.06
N PHE A 90 17.65 1.70 8.98
CA PHE A 90 19.05 2.11 8.97
C PHE A 90 19.30 3.19 7.92
N GLU A 91 20.21 4.11 8.24
CA GLU A 91 20.71 5.13 7.31
C GLU A 91 21.63 4.51 6.23
N ASN A 92 22.50 3.59 6.63
CA ASN A 92 23.51 2.99 5.75
C ASN A 92 23.22 1.51 5.48
N GLN A 93 23.58 1.07 4.27
CA GLN A 93 23.41 -0.31 3.86
C GLN A 93 24.31 -1.27 4.64
N GLU A 94 25.56 -0.89 4.87
CA GLU A 94 26.56 -1.72 5.54
C GLU A 94 26.11 -2.10 6.96
N ASP A 95 25.60 -1.13 7.72
CA ASP A 95 25.06 -1.35 9.07
C ASP A 95 23.84 -2.28 9.04
N ALA A 96 22.94 -2.09 8.07
CA ALA A 96 21.74 -2.92 7.92
C ALA A 96 22.09 -4.37 7.58
N GLU A 97 23.04 -4.57 6.67
CA GLU A 97 23.53 -5.90 6.27
C GLU A 97 24.28 -6.59 7.42
N ALA A 98 25.14 -5.88 8.13
CA ALA A 98 25.84 -6.39 9.30
C ALA A 98 24.86 -6.81 10.41
N TYR A 99 23.83 -6.00 10.66
CA TYR A 99 22.77 -6.35 11.61
C TYR A 99 22.00 -7.58 11.14
N ALA A 100 21.61 -7.61 9.86
CA ALA A 100 20.82 -8.69 9.29
C ALA A 100 21.56 -10.04 9.27
N GLU A 101 22.87 -10.04 9.00
CA GLU A 101 23.69 -11.25 9.05
C GLU A 101 23.73 -11.85 10.46
N LYS A 102 23.91 -11.00 11.48
CA LYS A 102 24.01 -11.44 12.87
C LYS A 102 22.67 -11.84 13.49
N HIS A 103 21.60 -11.14 13.12
CA HIS A 103 20.25 -11.31 13.69
C HIS A 103 19.29 -12.08 12.78
N PHE A 104 19.80 -12.69 11.70
CA PHE A 104 19.02 -13.44 10.71
C PHE A 104 17.82 -12.64 10.17
N CYS A 105 18.05 -11.39 9.81
CA CYS A 105 17.04 -10.54 9.19
C CYS A 105 17.20 -10.52 7.66
N LYS A 106 16.17 -10.04 6.97
CA LYS A 106 16.18 -9.71 5.55
C LYS A 106 16.30 -8.20 5.41
N VAL A 107 17.22 -7.73 4.56
CA VAL A 107 17.36 -6.30 4.26
C VAL A 107 16.48 -5.93 3.06
N VAL A 108 15.73 -4.83 3.19
CA VAL A 108 14.88 -4.28 2.14
C VAL A 108 15.21 -2.80 1.96
N THR A 109 15.50 -2.39 0.73
CA THR A 109 15.94 -1.02 0.41
C THR A 109 14.79 -0.14 -0.07
N TYR A 110 14.61 1.03 0.56
CA TYR A 110 13.61 2.02 0.19
C TYR A 110 14.28 3.28 -0.37
N THR A 111 14.42 3.32 -1.70
CA THR A 111 15.07 4.45 -2.37
C THR A 111 14.24 5.72 -2.24
N ASN A 112 14.83 6.80 -1.72
CA ASN A 112 14.15 8.06 -1.40
C ASN A 112 12.91 7.89 -0.50
N GLY A 113 12.87 6.81 0.29
CA GLY A 113 11.74 6.40 1.11
C GLY A 113 10.47 6.05 0.31
N ILE A 114 10.57 5.77 -0.99
CA ILE A 114 9.41 5.44 -1.82
C ILE A 114 8.91 4.04 -1.48
N CYS A 115 7.62 3.93 -1.22
CA CYS A 115 6.93 2.65 -1.04
C CYS A 115 5.59 2.64 -1.80
N TYR A 116 5.08 1.43 -2.05
CA TYR A 116 3.85 1.19 -2.80
C TYR A 116 2.86 0.41 -1.95
N TYR A 117 1.60 0.81 -2.01
CA TYR A 117 0.48 0.04 -1.50
C TYR A 117 -0.45 -0.28 -2.66
N VAL A 118 -0.60 -1.56 -2.97
CA VAL A 118 -1.52 -2.05 -4.01
C VAL A 118 -2.80 -2.51 -3.35
N THR A 119 -3.95 -2.34 -4.00
CA THR A 119 -5.21 -2.92 -3.53
C THR A 119 -6.16 -3.06 -4.70
N TYR A 120 -7.07 -4.03 -4.64
CA TYR A 120 -8.02 -4.26 -5.73
C TYR A 120 -9.41 -3.81 -5.34
N LEU A 121 -10.08 -3.14 -6.29
CA LEU A 121 -11.46 -2.71 -6.09
C LEU A 121 -12.37 -3.92 -5.96
N ARG A 122 -13.24 -3.89 -4.94
CA ARG A 122 -14.20 -4.96 -4.67
C ARG A 122 -15.64 -4.51 -4.88
N HIS A 123 -16.46 -5.38 -5.45
CA HIS A 123 -17.89 -5.16 -5.66
C HIS A 123 -18.74 -5.72 -4.52
N SER A 124 -18.49 -6.97 -4.16
CA SER A 124 -18.99 -7.60 -2.94
C SER A 124 -17.82 -7.82 -1.98
N ASN A 125 -18.10 -7.80 -0.68
CA ASN A 125 -17.13 -8.11 0.35
C ASN A 125 -17.74 -9.15 1.27
N ASN A 126 -17.80 -10.39 0.80
CA ASN A 126 -18.31 -11.51 1.59
C ASN A 126 -17.16 -12.10 2.39
N VAL A 127 -17.19 -11.91 3.71
CA VAL A 127 -16.15 -12.39 4.63
C VAL A 127 -16.21 -13.90 4.88
N GLU A 128 -17.27 -14.58 4.45
CA GLU A 128 -17.47 -16.01 4.71
C GLU A 128 -17.03 -16.90 3.54
N VAL A 129 -16.91 -16.35 2.33
CA VAL A 129 -16.58 -17.11 1.12
C VAL A 129 -15.33 -16.52 0.47
N ILE A 130 -14.25 -17.29 0.43
CA ILE A 130 -13.05 -16.95 -0.34
C ILE A 130 -13.43 -16.92 -1.82
N HIS A 131 -13.14 -15.81 -2.51
CA HIS A 131 -13.46 -15.60 -3.93
C HIS A 131 -14.96 -15.70 -4.23
N ASP A 132 -15.76 -14.88 -3.56
CA ASP A 132 -17.19 -14.83 -3.84
C ASP A 132 -17.43 -14.42 -5.32
N THR A 133 -18.54 -14.88 -5.85
CA THR A 133 -18.96 -14.57 -7.21
C THR A 133 -19.09 -13.04 -7.32
N MET A 134 -18.36 -12.45 -8.27
CA MET A 134 -18.26 -10.99 -8.49
C MET A 134 -17.45 -10.20 -7.44
N GLU A 135 -16.70 -10.81 -6.52
CA GLU A 135 -15.92 -10.08 -5.50
C GLU A 135 -15.09 -8.93 -6.11
N PHE A 136 -14.38 -9.20 -7.20
CA PHE A 136 -13.55 -8.22 -7.91
C PHE A 136 -14.20 -7.66 -9.20
N GLY A 137 -15.49 -7.93 -9.41
CA GLY A 137 -16.19 -7.56 -10.64
C GLY A 137 -16.50 -6.06 -10.72
N ILE A 138 -15.84 -5.34 -11.62
CA ILE A 138 -16.16 -3.94 -11.92
C ILE A 138 -17.30 -3.90 -12.93
N VAL A 139 -18.48 -3.44 -12.50
CA VAL A 139 -19.70 -3.34 -13.30
C VAL A 139 -19.95 -1.89 -13.67
N ARG A 140 -20.36 -1.64 -14.92
CA ARG A 140 -20.70 -0.29 -15.38
C ARG A 140 -21.81 0.35 -14.54
N ASN A 141 -21.82 1.69 -14.51
CA ASN A 141 -22.84 2.48 -13.80
C ASN A 141 -22.85 2.30 -12.27
N ASN A 142 -21.72 1.90 -11.70
CA ASN A 142 -21.48 1.85 -10.26
C ASN A 142 -20.37 2.83 -9.87
N ILE A 143 -20.49 3.40 -8.68
CA ILE A 143 -19.45 4.19 -8.02
C ILE A 143 -18.80 3.30 -6.97
N TYR A 144 -17.52 3.01 -7.18
CA TYR A 144 -16.66 2.29 -6.24
C TYR A 144 -15.95 3.31 -5.36
N ARG A 145 -16.18 3.23 -4.05
CA ARG A 145 -15.52 4.08 -3.05
C ARG A 145 -14.67 3.22 -2.15
N MET A 146 -13.43 3.64 -1.97
CA MET A 146 -12.49 3.01 -1.07
C MET A 146 -12.11 3.98 0.04
N ILE A 147 -12.04 3.48 1.27
CA ILE A 147 -11.51 4.18 2.43
C ILE A 147 -10.30 3.41 2.91
N LEU A 148 -9.12 4.04 2.81
CA LEU A 148 -7.89 3.49 3.38
C LEU A 148 -7.92 3.68 4.90
N LYS A 149 -7.62 2.62 5.64
CA LYS A 149 -7.31 2.73 7.06
C LYS A 149 -5.83 3.06 7.23
N PRO A 150 -5.45 3.69 8.35
CA PRO A 150 -4.04 3.86 8.69
C PRO A 150 -3.32 2.51 8.61
N THR A 151 -2.22 2.49 7.86
CA THR A 151 -1.28 1.37 7.83
C THR A 151 -0.22 1.61 8.90
N THR A 152 0.25 0.53 9.51
CA THR A 152 1.26 0.64 10.56
C THR A 152 2.63 0.88 9.93
N GLY A 153 3.01 0.11 8.89
CA GLY A 153 4.36 0.14 8.30
C GLY A 153 4.48 0.61 6.85
N PRO A 154 5.72 0.63 6.32
CA PRO A 154 5.98 0.89 4.91
C PRO A 154 5.34 -0.21 4.05
N GLY A 155 4.80 0.16 2.89
CA GLY A 155 4.41 -0.80 1.87
C GLY A 155 5.63 -1.41 1.19
N THR A 156 5.49 -1.96 -0.01
CA THR A 156 6.60 -2.61 -0.71
C THR A 156 7.51 -1.58 -1.42
N PRO A 157 8.83 -1.80 -1.53
CA PRO A 157 9.73 -0.89 -2.25
C PRO A 157 9.54 -0.94 -3.78
N THR A 158 8.93 -2.02 -4.27
CA THR A 158 8.60 -2.26 -5.68
C THR A 158 7.11 -2.54 -5.83
N ILE A 159 6.56 -2.24 -7.01
CA ILE A 159 5.16 -2.57 -7.29
C ILE A 159 5.03 -4.09 -7.39
N GLU A 160 4.21 -4.67 -6.51
CA GLU A 160 3.88 -6.09 -6.53
C GLU A 160 2.42 -6.30 -6.96
N THR A 161 2.13 -7.46 -7.57
CA THR A 161 0.78 -7.83 -8.02
C THR A 161 -0.03 -8.53 -6.93
N ARG A 162 0.52 -8.68 -5.73
CA ARG A 162 -0.15 -9.25 -4.56
C ARG A 162 -0.72 -8.12 -3.71
N GLU A 163 -1.89 -8.35 -3.11
CA GLU A 163 -2.37 -7.42 -2.08
C GLU A 163 -1.38 -7.39 -0.90
N PRO A 164 -0.84 -6.21 -0.54
CA PRO A 164 0.00 -6.04 0.62
C PRO A 164 -0.85 -6.30 1.88
N GLU A 165 -0.28 -7.02 2.84
CA GLU A 165 -0.98 -7.38 4.08
C GLU A 165 -1.19 -6.17 4.98
N GLU A 166 -0.36 -5.13 4.82
CA GLU A 166 -0.35 -3.94 5.65
C GLU A 166 -1.50 -2.98 5.31
N LEU A 167 -2.01 -3.00 4.07
CA LEU A 167 -3.05 -2.09 3.62
C LEU A 167 -4.46 -2.59 3.94
N LYS A 168 -5.07 -2.03 4.97
CA LYS A 168 -6.48 -2.31 5.30
C LYS A 168 -7.40 -1.29 4.61
N ALA A 169 -8.18 -1.73 3.64
CA ALA A 169 -9.17 -0.89 2.95
C ALA A 169 -10.61 -1.31 3.27
N ARG A 170 -11.54 -0.35 3.22
CA ARG A 170 -13.00 -0.61 3.19
C ARG A 170 -13.56 -0.21 1.84
N PHE A 171 -14.34 -1.09 1.23
CA PHE A 171 -14.98 -0.86 -0.06
C PHE A 171 -16.47 -0.64 0.10
N TYR A 172 -16.99 0.32 -0.65
CA TYR A 172 -18.41 0.62 -0.78
C TYR A 172 -18.75 0.73 -2.25
N VAL A 173 -19.85 0.10 -2.63
CA VAL A 173 -20.42 0.24 -3.97
C VAL A 173 -21.77 0.93 -3.85
N ARG A 174 -21.97 1.97 -4.66
CA ARG A 174 -23.28 2.62 -4.80
C ARG A 174 -23.62 2.80 -6.28
N LYS A 175 -24.91 2.81 -6.59
CA LYS A 175 -25.38 3.22 -7.93
C LYS A 175 -25.30 4.73 -8.07
N TRP A 176 -25.18 5.22 -9.31
CA TRP A 176 -25.40 6.65 -9.59
C TRP A 176 -26.85 7.02 -9.26
N TYR A 177 -27.04 8.22 -8.71
CA TYR A 177 -28.36 8.83 -8.64
C TYR A 177 -28.64 9.49 -9.98
N SER A 178 -29.81 9.19 -10.56
CA SER A 178 -30.31 9.96 -11.69
C SER A 178 -30.68 11.35 -11.19
N VAL A 179 -30.09 12.38 -11.77
CA VAL A 179 -30.49 13.77 -11.53
C VAL A 179 -31.22 14.22 -12.78
N GLU A 180 -32.47 14.64 -12.63
CA GLU A 180 -33.20 15.25 -13.74
C GLU A 180 -32.53 16.59 -14.08
N HIS A 181 -32.06 16.71 -15.32
CA HIS A 181 -31.59 17.99 -15.83
C HIS A 181 -32.80 18.84 -16.23
N PRO A 182 -32.83 20.15 -15.89
CA PRO A 182 -33.88 21.04 -16.36
C PRO A 182 -33.87 21.06 -17.88
N ILE A 183 -35.06 21.14 -18.47
CA ILE A 183 -35.24 21.23 -19.93
C ILE A 183 -34.45 22.44 -20.43
N ILE A 184 -33.46 22.19 -21.30
CA ILE A 184 -32.73 23.23 -22.00
C ILE A 184 -33.59 23.62 -23.20
N TYR A 185 -34.20 24.79 -23.16
CA TYR A 185 -34.82 25.38 -24.34
C TYR A 185 -33.68 25.84 -25.27
N ILE A 186 -33.56 25.19 -26.42
CA ILE A 186 -32.70 25.60 -27.54
C ILE A 186 -33.45 26.53 -28.49
#